data_AF-A0A3Q3WN80-F1
#
_entry.id   AF-A0A3Q3WN80-F1
#
_cell.length_a   1.000
_cell.length_b   1.000
_cell.length_c   1.000
_cell.angle_alpha   90.00
_cell.angle_beta   90.00
_cell.angle_gamma   90.00
#
_symmetry.space_group_name_H-M   'P 1'
#
loop_
_entity.id
_entity.type
_entity.pdbx_description
1 polymer ?
#
loop_
_entity_poly.entity_id
_entity_poly.type
_entity_poly.pdbx_seq_one_letter_code
_entity_poly.pdbx_strand_id
1 'polypeptide(L)'
;KRHVRHVRQSDKLPGMLRRTDHSPYVRRVAWIRQIQKLLRERRIEQASDVLRLLRKDLGLEGNSLNDILYKNAAFLNLVDPISHELLLSLAREMQRPKKDADTIKSSDKICRQLIYHLTPHSKWLRQSVSRRKSQACLKTSLQKKLSSDTVDLSGIPLSPRDVRQVAFYLQSHRESMVAVDVSFTELLDDNLRLLLPLLASLPKLSTLALNGNRLTLAIVKDLTEMLKDPKMFSSLAWIDLGNNVDIFTMPQPLLVALRRRCSLKSSLPTIYEYTEGRPYCYRLETSVEEPSRDEDKDKDEEEERLSER
;
A
#
# COMPACT_ATOMS: atom_id res chain seq x y z
N LYS A 1 -12.13 13.68 -60.22
CA LYS A 1 -11.14 12.75 -59.65
C LYS A 1 -11.12 12.93 -58.12
N ARG A 2 -11.82 12.08 -57.38
CA ARG A 2 -11.86 12.10 -55.90
C ARG A 2 -10.56 11.51 -55.36
N HIS A 3 -9.80 12.26 -54.57
CA HIS A 3 -8.65 11.72 -53.83
C HIS A 3 -9.12 11.27 -52.44
N VAL A 4 -9.16 9.96 -52.27
CA VAL A 4 -9.45 9.27 -51.01
C VAL A 4 -8.25 9.47 -50.08
N ARG A 5 -8.43 10.24 -49.00
CA ARG A 5 -7.48 10.25 -47.88
C ARG A 5 -7.72 8.99 -47.04
N HIS A 6 -6.79 8.05 -47.09
CA HIS A 6 -6.71 6.97 -46.11
C HIS A 6 -6.48 7.56 -44.72
N VAL A 7 -7.54 7.65 -43.93
CA VAL A 7 -7.43 7.88 -42.48
C VAL A 7 -6.97 6.56 -41.87
N ARG A 8 -5.71 6.51 -41.41
CA ARG A 8 -5.25 5.44 -40.49
C ARG A 8 -6.14 5.50 -39.25
N GLN A 9 -6.95 4.46 -39.10
CA GLN A 9 -7.81 4.22 -37.95
C GLN A 9 -6.90 4.05 -36.73
N SER A 10 -6.71 5.12 -35.95
CA SER A 10 -6.11 4.97 -34.63
C SER A 10 -7.10 4.16 -33.78
N ASP A 11 -6.68 2.97 -33.36
CA ASP A 11 -7.39 2.13 -32.40
C ASP A 11 -7.60 2.95 -31.12
N LYS A 12 -8.75 3.62 -31.05
CA LYS A 12 -9.15 4.41 -29.88
C LYS A 12 -9.38 3.42 -28.75
N LEU A 13 -8.53 3.50 -27.71
CA LEU A 13 -8.70 2.78 -26.45
C LEU A 13 -10.16 2.87 -25.98
N PRO A 14 -10.78 1.75 -25.51
CA PRO A 14 -12.17 1.72 -25.09
C PRO A 14 -12.51 2.87 -24.12
N GLY A 15 -13.66 3.52 -24.32
CA GLY A 15 -14.07 4.70 -23.53
C GLY A 15 -14.07 4.50 -22.02
N MET A 16 -14.21 3.25 -21.54
CA MET A 16 -14.08 2.88 -20.13
C MET A 16 -12.69 3.20 -19.54
N LEU A 17 -11.64 3.18 -20.35
CA LEU A 17 -10.27 3.48 -19.94
C LEU A 17 -9.98 5.00 -19.88
N ARG A 18 -10.94 5.82 -20.32
CA ARG A 18 -10.84 7.30 -20.34
C ARG A 18 -11.73 7.97 -19.29
N ARG A 19 -12.68 7.26 -18.68
CA ARG A 19 -13.63 7.83 -17.71
C ARG A 19 -12.94 8.07 -16.37
N THR A 20 -12.94 9.31 -15.91
CA THR A 20 -12.39 9.78 -14.63
C THR A 20 -13.34 9.57 -13.45
N ASP A 21 -14.61 9.24 -13.70
CA ASP A 21 -15.66 9.16 -12.67
C ASP A 21 -15.64 7.84 -11.86
N HIS A 22 -14.68 6.97 -12.14
CA HIS A 22 -14.51 5.71 -11.44
C HIS A 22 -13.40 5.82 -10.41
N SER A 23 -13.55 5.13 -9.28
CA SER A 23 -12.48 5.03 -8.28
C SER A 23 -11.21 4.43 -8.89
N PRO A 24 -10.03 4.74 -8.33
CA PRO A 24 -8.75 4.40 -8.95
C PRO A 24 -8.61 2.90 -9.21
N TYR A 25 -9.09 2.06 -8.27
CA TYR A 25 -9.02 0.61 -8.43
C TYR A 25 -9.82 0.11 -9.63
N VAL A 26 -11.02 0.64 -9.88
CA VAL A 26 -11.88 0.21 -10.99
C VAL A 26 -11.16 0.46 -12.32
N ARG A 27 -10.59 1.67 -12.46
CA ARG A 27 -9.86 2.06 -13.67
C ARG A 27 -8.57 1.24 -13.84
N ARG A 28 -7.78 1.09 -12.76
CA ARG A 28 -6.52 0.31 -12.79
C ARG A 28 -6.75 -1.16 -13.11
N VAL A 29 -7.75 -1.79 -12.49
CA VAL A 29 -8.17 -3.17 -12.78
C VAL A 29 -8.67 -3.29 -14.22
N ALA A 30 -9.38 -2.30 -14.75
CA ALA A 30 -9.81 -2.30 -16.15
C ALA A 30 -8.61 -2.30 -17.12
N TRP A 31 -7.57 -1.49 -16.86
CA TRP A 31 -6.33 -1.53 -17.63
C TRP A 31 -5.63 -2.89 -17.55
N ILE A 32 -5.52 -3.49 -16.36
CA ILE A 32 -4.87 -4.80 -16.20
C ILE A 32 -5.63 -5.90 -16.94
N ARG A 33 -6.96 -5.91 -16.85
CA ARG A 33 -7.80 -6.85 -17.61
C ARG A 33 -7.67 -6.64 -19.12
N GLN A 34 -7.54 -5.39 -19.56
CA GLN A 34 -7.28 -5.07 -20.97
C GLN A 34 -5.90 -5.58 -21.41
N ILE A 35 -4.87 -5.44 -20.58
CA ILE A 35 -3.54 -6.01 -20.84
C ILE A 35 -3.64 -7.53 -20.99
N GLN A 36 -4.30 -8.23 -20.06
CA GLN A 36 -4.52 -9.69 -20.15
C GLN A 36 -5.18 -10.09 -21.48
N LYS A 37 -6.22 -9.35 -21.89
CA LYS A 37 -6.91 -9.60 -23.16
C LYS A 37 -5.97 -9.43 -24.36
N LEU A 38 -5.25 -8.31 -24.43
CA LEU A 38 -4.33 -8.00 -25.53
C LEU A 38 -3.17 -9.00 -25.61
N LEU A 39 -2.66 -9.48 -24.47
CA LEU A 39 -1.63 -10.53 -24.44
C LEU A 39 -2.15 -11.86 -25.00
N ARG A 40 -3.38 -12.26 -24.69
CA ARG A 40 -4.02 -13.46 -25.29
C ARG A 40 -4.24 -13.30 -26.79
N GLU A 41 -4.56 -12.09 -27.24
CA GLU A 41 -4.69 -11.73 -28.67
C GLU A 41 -3.33 -11.52 -29.36
N ARG A 42 -2.20 -11.71 -28.66
CA ARG A 42 -0.83 -11.46 -29.16
C ARG A 42 -0.58 -10.02 -29.64
N ARG A 43 -1.36 -9.04 -29.15
CA ARG A 43 -1.24 -7.61 -29.48
C ARG A 43 -0.32 -6.90 -28.48
N ILE A 44 0.97 -7.18 -28.59
CA ILE A 44 1.97 -6.80 -27.57
C ILE A 44 2.21 -5.30 -27.50
N GLU A 45 2.34 -4.63 -28.65
CA GLU A 45 2.50 -3.17 -28.70
C GLU A 45 1.36 -2.45 -27.97
N GLN A 46 0.12 -2.87 -28.22
CA GLN A 46 -1.04 -2.28 -27.57
C GLN A 46 -1.10 -2.61 -26.08
N ALA A 47 -0.69 -3.82 -25.68
CA ALA A 47 -0.58 -4.18 -24.27
C ALA A 47 0.45 -3.29 -23.55
N SER A 48 1.58 -3.02 -24.21
CA SER A 48 2.62 -2.11 -23.72
C SER A 48 2.10 -0.67 -23.61
N ASP A 49 1.28 -0.21 -24.54
CA ASP A 49 0.64 1.12 -24.47
C ASP A 49 -0.32 1.24 -23.27
N VAL A 50 -1.13 0.21 -23.01
CA VAL A 50 -2.01 0.18 -21.84
C VAL A 50 -1.20 0.10 -20.54
N LEU A 51 -0.11 -0.68 -20.52
CA LEU A 51 0.80 -0.73 -19.38
C LEU A 51 1.44 0.64 -19.10
N ARG A 52 1.78 1.39 -20.14
CA ARG A 52 2.30 2.76 -20.01
C ARG A 52 1.27 3.68 -19.34
N LEU A 53 -0.01 3.60 -19.74
CA LEU A 53 -1.09 4.36 -19.09
C LEU A 53 -1.29 3.98 -17.62
N LEU A 54 -1.24 2.69 -17.29
CA LEU A 54 -1.33 2.22 -15.91
C LEU A 54 -0.16 2.77 -15.07
N ARG A 55 1.06 2.72 -15.61
CA ARG A 55 2.25 3.29 -14.98
C ARG A 55 2.10 4.80 -14.77
N LYS A 56 1.58 5.52 -15.75
CA LYS A 56 1.28 6.96 -15.63
C LYS A 56 0.31 7.28 -14.49
N ASP A 57 -0.75 6.50 -14.34
CA ASP A 57 -1.74 6.72 -13.29
C ASP A 57 -1.21 6.41 -11.88
N LEU A 58 -0.18 5.57 -11.79
CA LEU A 58 0.64 5.31 -10.60
C LEU A 58 1.83 6.29 -10.48
N GLY A 59 1.89 7.30 -11.36
CA GLY A 59 2.99 8.27 -11.55
C GLY A 59 4.38 7.67 -11.70
N LEU A 60 4.46 6.44 -12.18
CA LEU A 60 5.69 5.74 -12.57
C LEU A 60 6.27 6.25 -13.92
N GLU A 61 5.87 7.44 -14.39
CA GLU A 61 6.38 8.10 -15.60
C GLU A 61 7.30 9.26 -15.23
N GLY A 62 8.61 9.06 -15.40
CA GLY A 62 9.63 10.08 -15.21
C GLY A 62 11.04 9.49 -15.06
N ASN A 63 12.06 10.31 -15.28
CA ASN A 63 13.44 9.98 -14.91
C ASN A 63 13.55 9.69 -13.40
N SER A 64 12.58 10.12 -12.58
CA SER A 64 12.54 9.86 -11.14
C SER A 64 12.72 8.38 -10.83
N LEU A 65 12.04 7.44 -11.50
CA LEU A 65 12.21 6.02 -11.24
C LEU A 65 13.57 5.48 -11.67
N ASN A 66 14.13 5.94 -12.79
CA ASN A 66 15.48 5.54 -13.19
C ASN A 66 16.53 6.17 -12.27
N ASP A 67 16.36 7.42 -11.85
CA ASP A 67 17.20 8.10 -10.86
C ASP A 67 17.07 7.44 -9.47
N ILE A 68 15.86 7.01 -9.10
CA ILE A 68 15.54 6.24 -7.88
C ILE A 68 16.26 4.88 -7.97
N LEU A 69 16.01 4.08 -9.01
CA LEU A 69 16.54 2.72 -9.20
C LEU A 69 18.05 2.66 -9.49
N TYR A 70 18.64 3.64 -10.18
CA TYR A 70 20.07 3.65 -10.53
C TYR A 70 20.96 4.48 -9.59
N LYS A 71 20.46 5.54 -8.93
CA LYS A 71 21.29 6.33 -7.99
C LYS A 71 21.21 5.86 -6.54
N ASN A 72 20.14 5.18 -6.14
CA ASN A 72 19.96 4.72 -4.76
C ASN A 72 19.83 3.19 -4.73
N ALA A 73 20.98 2.50 -4.79
CA ALA A 73 21.11 1.03 -4.78
C ALA A 73 20.58 0.32 -3.52
N ALA A 74 19.88 1.02 -2.63
CA ALA A 74 19.29 0.44 -1.42
C ALA A 74 17.99 1.19 -1.08
N PHE A 75 16.88 0.82 -1.73
CA PHE A 75 15.58 1.18 -1.19
C PHE A 75 15.27 0.33 0.04
N LEU A 76 15.69 0.81 1.21
CA LEU A 76 15.24 0.22 2.47
C LEU A 76 13.76 0.52 2.75
N ASN A 77 13.11 1.46 2.03
CA ASN A 77 11.81 2.01 2.39
C ASN A 77 10.86 2.30 1.19
N LEU A 78 10.81 1.43 0.16
CA LEU A 78 9.76 1.55 -0.88
C LEU A 78 8.37 1.40 -0.25
N VAL A 79 7.41 2.24 -0.68
CA VAL A 79 6.06 2.20 -0.11
C VAL A 79 5.24 1.01 -0.62
N ASP A 80 5.42 0.63 -1.89
CA ASP A 80 4.85 -0.61 -2.44
C ASP A 80 5.84 -1.33 -3.38
N PRO A 81 6.79 -2.10 -2.82
CA PRO A 81 7.75 -2.84 -3.62
C PRO A 81 7.09 -3.95 -4.47
N ILE A 82 5.99 -4.53 -3.99
CA ILE A 82 5.34 -5.67 -4.64
C ILE A 82 4.68 -5.23 -5.96
N SER A 83 3.82 -4.21 -5.92
CA SER A 83 3.18 -3.71 -7.15
C SER A 83 4.20 -3.24 -8.17
N HIS A 84 5.31 -2.64 -7.71
CA HIS A 84 6.38 -2.20 -8.58
C HIS A 84 7.09 -3.37 -9.27
N GLU A 85 7.49 -4.39 -8.50
CA GLU A 85 8.13 -5.59 -9.03
C GLU A 85 7.23 -6.31 -10.05
N LEU A 86 5.94 -6.43 -9.75
CA LEU A 86 4.97 -7.03 -10.65
C LEU A 86 4.84 -6.26 -11.98
N LEU A 87 4.82 -4.92 -11.94
CA LEU A 87 4.78 -4.09 -13.16
C LEU A 87 6.05 -4.24 -14.00
N LEU A 88 7.22 -4.28 -13.35
CA LEU A 88 8.50 -4.52 -14.02
C LEU A 88 8.55 -5.91 -14.64
N SER A 89 8.12 -6.94 -13.90
CA SER A 89 8.07 -8.32 -14.36
C SER A 89 7.14 -8.44 -15.57
N LEU A 90 5.96 -7.82 -15.53
CA LEU A 90 5.02 -7.78 -16.65
C LEU A 90 5.63 -7.11 -17.89
N ALA A 91 6.34 -5.98 -17.71
CA ALA A 91 7.02 -5.29 -18.82
C ALA A 91 8.12 -6.16 -19.45
N ARG A 92 8.92 -6.87 -18.63
CA ARG A 92 9.96 -7.79 -19.10
C ARG A 92 9.38 -8.94 -19.91
N GLU A 93 8.27 -9.54 -19.45
CA GLU A 93 7.59 -10.61 -20.18
C GLU A 93 7.09 -10.16 -21.57
N MET A 94 6.63 -8.91 -21.70
CA MET A 94 6.16 -8.36 -22.98
C MET A 94 7.29 -8.24 -24.00
N GLN A 95 8.49 -7.86 -23.55
CA GLN A 95 9.68 -7.63 -24.38
C GLN A 95 10.38 -8.92 -24.83
N ARG A 96 10.07 -10.08 -24.24
CA ARG A 96 10.70 -11.34 -24.64
C ARG A 96 10.27 -11.77 -26.06
N PRO A 97 11.23 -12.18 -26.92
CA PRO A 97 10.98 -12.51 -28.32
C PRO A 97 10.24 -13.85 -28.55
N LYS A 98 10.24 -14.77 -27.58
CA LYS A 98 9.54 -16.07 -27.68
C LYS A 98 8.32 -16.07 -26.76
N LYS A 99 7.12 -16.30 -27.31
CA LYS A 99 5.86 -16.37 -26.57
C LYS A 99 5.28 -17.78 -26.68
N ASP A 100 5.74 -18.63 -25.78
CA ASP A 100 5.19 -19.96 -25.59
C ASP A 100 3.93 -19.87 -24.72
N ALA A 101 3.14 -20.95 -24.67
CA ALA A 101 1.92 -21.00 -23.86
C ALA A 101 2.19 -20.66 -22.38
N ASP A 102 3.41 -20.91 -21.90
CA ASP A 102 3.81 -20.67 -20.52
C ASP A 102 4.08 -19.19 -20.21
N THR A 103 4.50 -18.39 -21.20
CA THR A 103 4.64 -16.92 -21.06
C THR A 103 3.27 -16.26 -20.83
N ILE A 104 2.23 -16.76 -21.50
CA ILE A 104 0.85 -16.26 -21.33
C ILE A 104 0.32 -16.62 -19.94
N LYS A 105 0.58 -17.83 -19.43
CA LYS A 105 0.20 -18.23 -18.06
C LYS A 105 0.93 -17.39 -17.01
N SER A 106 2.24 -17.15 -17.19
CA SER A 106 3.05 -16.31 -16.29
C SER A 106 2.51 -14.89 -16.23
N SER A 107 2.29 -14.25 -17.39
CA SER A 107 1.71 -12.91 -17.43
C SER A 107 0.29 -12.84 -16.84
N ASP A 108 -0.53 -13.89 -17.00
CA ASP A 108 -1.84 -13.97 -16.35
C ASP A 108 -1.73 -14.03 -14.82
N LYS A 109 -0.75 -14.76 -14.28
CA LYS A 109 -0.46 -14.80 -12.83
C LYS A 109 -0.05 -13.42 -12.32
N ILE A 110 0.87 -12.75 -13.01
CA ILE A 110 1.31 -11.39 -12.67
C ILE A 110 0.12 -10.43 -12.69
N CYS A 111 -0.73 -10.48 -13.72
CA CYS A 111 -1.93 -9.64 -13.79
C CYS A 111 -2.92 -9.92 -12.65
N ARG A 112 -3.09 -11.17 -12.21
CA ARG A 112 -3.92 -11.49 -11.04
C ARG A 112 -3.36 -10.89 -9.76
N GLN A 113 -2.05 -10.97 -9.57
CA GLN A 113 -1.38 -10.36 -8.42
C GLN A 113 -1.51 -8.83 -8.46
N LEU A 114 -1.31 -8.20 -9.63
CA LEU A 114 -1.53 -6.76 -9.78
C LEU A 114 -2.97 -6.36 -9.47
N ILE A 115 -3.96 -7.12 -9.95
CA ILE A 115 -5.37 -6.87 -9.62
C ILE A 115 -5.59 -6.97 -8.12
N TYR A 116 -4.96 -7.94 -7.45
CA TYR A 116 -4.97 -8.01 -6.00
C TYR A 116 -4.41 -6.68 -5.46
N HIS A 117 -3.11 -6.39 -5.55
CA HIS A 117 -2.51 -5.23 -4.90
C HIS A 117 -3.12 -3.87 -5.24
N LEU A 118 -3.74 -3.72 -6.41
CA LEU A 118 -4.38 -2.49 -6.88
C LEU A 118 -5.90 -2.44 -6.63
N THR A 119 -6.40 -3.28 -5.73
CA THR A 119 -7.80 -3.29 -5.26
C THR A 119 -7.86 -3.06 -3.74
N PRO A 120 -8.88 -2.36 -3.22
CA PRO A 120 -9.13 -2.30 -1.78
C PRO A 120 -9.20 -3.70 -1.16
N HIS A 121 -8.31 -3.95 -0.20
CA HIS A 121 -8.27 -5.20 0.57
C HIS A 121 -8.70 -5.02 2.01
N SER A 122 -9.43 -3.96 2.33
CA SER A 122 -9.82 -3.67 3.70
C SER A 122 -10.29 -4.98 4.34
N LYS A 123 -9.58 -5.44 5.39
CA LYS A 123 -9.87 -6.74 6.05
C LYS A 123 -11.35 -6.82 6.46
N TRP A 124 -11.99 -5.66 6.53
CA TRP A 124 -13.36 -5.33 6.88
C TRP A 124 -14.38 -5.62 5.76
N LEU A 125 -14.00 -5.59 4.48
CA LEU A 125 -14.90 -5.94 3.37
C LEU A 125 -15.24 -7.44 3.34
N ARG A 126 -14.42 -8.30 3.97
CA ARG A 126 -14.62 -9.75 4.03
C ARG A 126 -15.82 -10.19 4.89
N GLN A 127 -16.39 -9.34 5.75
CA GLN A 127 -17.62 -9.68 6.50
C GLN A 127 -18.92 -9.40 5.72
N SER A 128 -18.86 -8.76 4.55
CA SER A 128 -20.07 -8.47 3.75
C SER A 128 -19.97 -8.98 2.32
N VAL A 129 -19.61 -10.26 2.15
CA VAL A 129 -19.73 -10.95 0.86
C VAL A 129 -21.20 -11.33 0.60
N SER A 130 -22.09 -10.35 0.62
CA SER A 130 -23.32 -10.40 -0.17
C SER A 130 -23.11 -9.42 -1.32
N ARG A 131 -22.46 -9.90 -2.39
CA ARG A 131 -22.43 -9.37 -3.76
C ARG A 131 -23.20 -8.04 -3.92
N ARG A 132 -22.65 -6.92 -3.43
CA ARG A 132 -23.37 -5.64 -3.45
C ARG A 132 -23.10 -4.96 -4.79
N LYS A 133 -24.20 -4.77 -5.51
CA LYS A 133 -24.28 -3.94 -6.71
C LYS A 133 -23.63 -2.58 -6.44
N SER A 134 -22.98 -2.07 -7.48
CA SER A 134 -22.39 -0.74 -7.58
C SER A 134 -23.22 0.33 -6.86
N GLN A 135 -22.52 1.17 -6.09
CA GLN A 135 -23.00 2.26 -5.22
C GLN A 135 -23.18 1.91 -3.74
N ALA A 136 -22.07 1.65 -3.05
CA ALA A 136 -21.98 2.07 -1.66
C ALA A 136 -22.04 3.61 -1.64
N CYS A 137 -23.22 4.16 -1.34
CA CYS A 137 -23.39 5.60 -1.17
C CYS A 137 -22.61 6.04 0.08
N LEU A 138 -21.84 7.12 0.01
CA LEU A 138 -21.15 7.71 1.16
C LEU A 138 -22.06 7.83 2.38
N LYS A 139 -23.33 8.24 2.16
CA LYS A 139 -24.34 8.33 3.22
C LYS A 139 -24.52 6.99 3.92
N THR A 140 -24.59 5.87 3.21
CA THR A 140 -24.74 4.54 3.82
C THR A 140 -23.48 4.08 4.56
N SER A 141 -22.28 4.45 4.09
CA SER A 141 -21.04 4.15 4.81
C SER A 141 -20.91 4.96 6.10
N LEU A 142 -21.28 6.23 6.07
CA LEU A 142 -21.27 7.10 7.26
C LEU A 142 -22.48 6.87 8.20
N GLN A 143 -23.62 6.42 7.67
CA GLN A 143 -24.85 6.13 8.44
C GLN A 143 -24.91 4.74 9.02
N LYS A 144 -24.00 3.81 8.67
CA LYS A 144 -23.88 2.51 9.34
C LYS A 144 -23.39 2.73 10.78
N LYS A 145 -24.32 3.22 11.62
CA LYS A 145 -24.26 3.26 13.07
C LYS A 145 -24.36 1.84 13.57
N LEU A 146 -23.23 1.21 13.87
CA LEU A 146 -23.13 0.17 14.90
C LEU A 146 -21.68 0.22 15.40
N SER A 147 -21.46 0.92 16.53
CA SER A 147 -20.38 0.61 17.49
C SER A 147 -18.95 0.38 16.95
N SER A 148 -18.57 1.00 15.83
CA SER A 148 -17.28 0.73 15.19
C SER A 148 -16.40 1.97 15.29
N ASP A 149 -15.28 1.81 15.99
CA ASP A 149 -14.18 2.77 16.13
C ASP A 149 -13.40 2.97 14.81
N THR A 150 -13.99 2.59 13.69
CA THR A 150 -13.33 2.50 12.39
C THR A 150 -14.22 3.04 11.28
N VAL A 151 -13.59 3.72 10.31
CA VAL A 151 -14.25 4.25 9.11
C VAL A 151 -13.60 3.64 7.89
N ASP A 152 -14.40 2.94 7.08
CA ASP A 152 -13.97 2.38 5.80
C ASP A 152 -14.75 3.04 4.65
N LEU A 153 -14.04 3.86 3.88
CA LEU A 153 -14.52 4.52 2.67
C LEU A 153 -13.79 4.00 1.42
N SER A 154 -13.06 2.89 1.56
CA SER A 154 -12.19 2.40 0.51
C SER A 154 -12.96 2.09 -0.79
N GLY A 155 -12.40 2.52 -1.92
CA GLY A 155 -13.00 2.33 -3.24
C GLY A 155 -14.19 3.24 -3.58
N ILE A 156 -14.63 4.13 -2.68
CA ILE A 156 -15.68 5.12 -2.95
C ILE A 156 -15.03 6.43 -3.42
N PRO A 157 -15.25 6.87 -4.67
CA PRO A 157 -14.68 8.14 -5.13
C PRO A 157 -15.29 9.30 -4.33
N LEU A 158 -14.43 10.15 -3.74
CA LEU A 158 -14.85 11.27 -2.90
C LEU A 158 -14.77 12.58 -3.70
N SER A 159 -15.90 13.25 -3.85
CA SER A 159 -15.91 14.64 -4.34
C SER A 159 -15.46 15.62 -3.24
N PRO A 160 -15.10 16.87 -3.56
CA PRO A 160 -14.78 17.88 -2.55
C PRO A 160 -15.91 18.11 -1.53
N ARG A 161 -17.18 17.90 -1.92
CA ARG A 161 -18.33 17.98 -1.00
C ARG A 161 -18.35 16.80 -0.04
N ASP A 162 -18.06 15.60 -0.55
CA ASP A 162 -17.97 14.37 0.24
C ASP A 162 -16.86 14.47 1.28
N VAL A 163 -15.70 15.03 0.91
CA VAL A 163 -14.57 15.27 1.81
C VAL A 163 -14.98 16.15 3.00
N ARG A 164 -15.78 17.20 2.77
CA ARG A 164 -16.32 18.03 3.87
C ARG A 164 -17.29 17.27 4.76
N GLN A 165 -18.09 16.36 4.19
CA GLN A 165 -18.98 15.51 4.97
C GLN A 165 -18.19 14.51 5.83
N VAL A 166 -17.10 13.95 5.30
CA VAL A 166 -16.16 13.11 6.05
C VAL A 166 -15.49 13.91 7.17
N ALA A 167 -15.06 15.15 6.88
CA ALA A 167 -14.49 16.05 7.89
C ALA A 167 -15.46 16.27 9.08
N PHE A 168 -16.72 16.59 8.79
CA PHE A 168 -17.76 16.74 9.81
C PHE A 168 -17.99 15.47 10.62
N TYR A 169 -17.98 14.31 9.94
CA TYR A 169 -18.13 13.01 10.59
C TYR A 169 -16.97 12.70 11.55
N LEU A 170 -15.72 12.89 11.11
CA LEU A 170 -14.52 12.69 11.93
C LEU A 170 -14.51 13.60 13.15
N GLN A 171 -14.94 14.85 12.98
CA GLN A 171 -15.06 15.80 14.09
C GLN A 171 -16.09 15.35 15.13
N SER A 172 -17.23 14.80 14.67
CA SER A 172 -18.30 14.32 15.55
C SER A 172 -17.94 13.04 16.33
N HIS A 173 -16.99 12.25 15.83
CA HIS A 173 -16.59 10.95 16.42
C HIS A 173 -15.12 10.95 16.88
N ARG A 174 -14.59 12.13 17.23
CA ARG A 174 -13.17 12.33 17.54
C ARG A 174 -12.61 11.34 18.57
N GLU A 175 -13.37 11.03 19.60
CA GLU A 175 -12.89 10.28 20.78
C GLU A 175 -12.83 8.75 20.59
N SER A 176 -13.51 8.22 19.57
CA SER A 176 -13.63 6.78 19.34
C SER A 176 -12.84 6.29 18.13
N MET A 177 -12.47 7.17 17.20
CA MET A 177 -11.82 6.76 15.94
C MET A 177 -10.39 6.21 16.15
N VAL A 178 -10.22 4.93 15.80
CA VAL A 178 -8.98 4.15 15.85
C VAL A 178 -8.40 3.92 14.45
N ALA A 179 -9.23 3.68 13.44
CA ALA A 179 -8.77 3.43 12.07
C ALA A 179 -9.59 4.18 11.02
N VAL A 180 -8.91 4.80 10.06
CA VAL A 180 -9.52 5.49 8.92
C VAL A 180 -8.93 4.93 7.64
N ASP A 181 -9.78 4.35 6.80
CA ASP A 181 -9.44 3.85 5.47
C ASP A 181 -10.14 4.69 4.40
N VAL A 182 -9.33 5.47 3.67
CA VAL A 182 -9.74 6.27 2.51
C VAL A 182 -8.89 5.86 1.29
N SER A 183 -8.61 4.56 1.18
CA SER A 183 -7.83 4.00 0.07
C SER A 183 -8.66 3.97 -1.23
N PHE A 184 -8.04 4.25 -2.36
CA PHE A 184 -8.68 4.21 -3.68
C PHE A 184 -9.95 5.08 -3.77
N THR A 185 -9.89 6.33 -3.29
CA THR A 185 -11.03 7.27 -3.27
C THR A 185 -10.87 8.46 -4.23
N GLU A 186 -9.88 8.44 -5.13
CA GLU A 186 -9.48 9.60 -5.95
C GLU A 186 -9.07 10.83 -5.11
N LEU A 187 -8.55 10.62 -3.89
CA LEU A 187 -8.15 11.71 -3.02
C LEU A 187 -6.96 12.49 -3.62
N LEU A 188 -7.09 13.81 -3.67
CA LEU A 188 -6.07 14.77 -4.10
C LEU A 188 -5.42 15.43 -2.88
N ASP A 189 -4.23 15.98 -3.05
CA ASP A 189 -3.48 16.66 -1.99
C ASP A 189 -4.32 17.71 -1.25
N ASP A 190 -4.99 18.61 -1.98
CA ASP A 190 -5.78 19.69 -1.37
C ASP A 190 -6.95 19.15 -0.53
N ASN A 191 -7.59 18.08 -0.99
CA ASN A 191 -8.67 17.44 -0.25
C ASN A 191 -8.15 16.76 1.02
N LEU A 192 -6.98 16.12 0.96
CA LEU A 192 -6.37 15.50 2.14
C LEU A 192 -5.89 16.57 3.13
N ARG A 193 -5.34 17.70 2.66
CA ARG A 193 -4.96 18.83 3.53
C ARG A 193 -6.12 19.36 4.37
N LEU A 194 -7.35 19.32 3.85
CA LEU A 194 -8.55 19.66 4.63
C LEU A 194 -8.82 18.66 5.77
N LEU A 195 -8.50 17.38 5.56
CA LEU A 195 -8.71 16.31 6.53
C LEU A 195 -7.56 16.19 7.53
N LEU A 196 -6.32 16.52 7.14
CA LEU A 196 -5.12 16.31 7.94
C LEU A 196 -5.20 16.90 9.36
N PRO A 197 -5.62 18.16 9.58
CA PRO A 197 -5.73 18.72 10.93
C PRO A 197 -6.71 17.93 11.81
N LEU A 198 -7.82 17.47 11.22
CA LEU A 198 -8.83 16.70 11.93
C LEU A 198 -8.29 15.31 12.28
N LEU A 199 -7.71 14.61 11.31
CA LEU A 199 -7.08 13.30 11.50
C LEU A 199 -5.96 13.35 12.54
N ALA A 200 -5.12 14.38 12.49
CA ALA A 200 -4.03 14.57 13.44
C ALA A 200 -4.53 14.83 14.87
N SER A 201 -5.71 15.43 15.02
CA SER A 201 -6.33 15.71 16.31
C SER A 201 -7.05 14.51 16.94
N LEU A 202 -7.16 13.38 16.23
CA LEU A 202 -7.82 12.17 16.71
C LEU A 202 -6.92 11.45 17.74
N PRO A 203 -7.30 11.39 19.03
CA PRO A 203 -6.44 10.86 20.09
C PRO A 203 -6.17 9.35 19.98
N LYS A 204 -7.07 8.57 19.38
CA LYS A 204 -6.97 7.10 19.30
C LYS A 204 -6.57 6.57 17.92
N LEU A 205 -6.40 7.45 16.93
CA LEU A 205 -6.10 7.03 15.56
C LEU A 205 -4.75 6.31 15.51
N SER A 206 -4.78 5.00 15.28
CA SER A 206 -3.60 4.15 15.15
C SER A 206 -3.27 3.81 13.70
N THR A 207 -4.27 3.83 12.81
CA THR A 207 -4.16 3.28 11.46
C THR A 207 -4.79 4.23 10.45
N LEU A 208 -4.01 4.68 9.48
CA LEU A 208 -4.46 5.55 8.39
C LEU A 208 -4.09 4.94 7.03
N ALA A 209 -5.10 4.49 6.27
CA ALA A 209 -4.88 3.95 4.93
C ALA A 209 -5.23 5.00 3.86
N LEU A 210 -4.24 5.36 3.05
CA LEU A 210 -4.30 6.36 1.97
C LEU A 210 -3.86 5.77 0.62
N ASN A 211 -3.81 4.44 0.52
CA ASN A 211 -3.29 3.70 -0.63
C ASN A 211 -4.09 4.00 -1.90
N GLY A 212 -3.42 4.06 -3.04
CA GLY A 212 -4.08 4.03 -4.33
C GLY A 212 -4.75 5.34 -4.74
N ASN A 213 -4.39 6.47 -4.13
CA ASN A 213 -4.95 7.79 -4.42
C ASN A 213 -4.07 8.60 -5.39
N ARG A 214 -4.35 9.91 -5.51
CA ARG A 214 -3.58 10.85 -6.33
C ARG A 214 -2.72 11.78 -5.48
N LEU A 215 -2.15 11.22 -4.42
CA LEU A 215 -1.31 11.98 -3.51
C LEU A 215 0.13 12.09 -4.04
N THR A 216 0.80 13.16 -3.65
CA THR A 216 2.20 13.44 -4.05
C THR A 216 3.15 13.54 -2.86
N LEU A 217 4.45 13.69 -3.13
CA LEU A 217 5.47 13.99 -2.12
C LEU A 217 5.14 15.23 -1.27
N ALA A 218 4.29 16.14 -1.75
CA ALA A 218 3.86 17.30 -0.97
C ALA A 218 3.13 16.89 0.31
N ILE A 219 2.23 15.90 0.23
CA ILE A 219 1.52 15.36 1.40
C ILE A 219 2.49 14.66 2.36
N VAL A 220 3.49 13.97 1.83
CA VAL A 220 4.50 13.30 2.66
C VAL A 220 5.30 14.34 3.46
N LYS A 221 5.64 15.48 2.85
CA LYS A 221 6.28 16.61 3.54
C LYS A 221 5.36 17.20 4.60
N ASP A 222 4.09 17.45 4.26
CA ASP A 222 3.09 17.99 5.19
C ASP A 222 2.92 17.06 6.41
N LEU A 223 2.76 15.75 6.19
CA LEU A 223 2.70 14.73 7.24
C LEU A 223 3.95 14.71 8.13
N THR A 224 5.12 14.77 7.51
CA THR A 224 6.41 14.78 8.21
C THR A 224 6.54 16.01 9.11
N GLU A 225 6.09 17.17 8.63
CA GLU A 225 6.10 18.41 9.40
C GLU A 225 5.13 18.34 10.58
N MET A 226 3.90 17.88 10.34
CA MET A 226 2.88 17.75 11.38
C MET A 226 3.32 16.80 12.49
N LEU A 227 3.96 15.68 12.14
CA LEU A 227 4.44 14.68 13.11
C LEU A 227 5.59 15.16 14.01
N LYS A 228 6.22 16.31 13.70
CA LYS A 228 7.18 16.95 14.61
C LYS A 228 6.50 17.40 15.90
N ASP A 229 5.25 17.85 15.83
CA ASP A 229 4.47 18.20 17.02
C ASP A 229 3.99 16.91 17.72
N PRO A 230 4.36 16.67 18.99
CA PRO A 230 3.89 15.50 19.75
C PRO A 230 2.39 15.44 20.00
N LYS A 231 1.67 16.56 19.88
CA LYS A 231 0.21 16.60 20.02
C LYS A 231 -0.51 16.11 18.78
N MET A 232 0.15 16.17 17.62
CA MET A 232 -0.42 15.76 16.34
C MET A 232 -0.12 14.28 16.09
N PHE A 233 -1.15 13.52 15.74
CA PHE A 233 -1.05 12.07 15.51
C PHE A 233 -0.43 11.32 16.71
N SER A 234 -0.93 11.60 17.91
CA SER A 234 -0.36 11.09 19.18
C SER A 234 -0.27 9.57 19.24
N SER A 235 -1.21 8.86 18.60
CA SER A 235 -1.32 7.39 18.64
C SER A 235 -1.07 6.72 17.29
N LEU A 236 -0.71 7.48 16.24
CA LEU A 236 -0.60 6.94 14.89
C LEU A 236 0.58 5.98 14.79
N ALA A 237 0.28 4.73 14.48
CA ALA A 237 1.27 3.65 14.43
C ALA A 237 1.53 3.14 13.01
N TRP A 238 0.55 3.29 12.10
CA TRP A 238 0.64 2.76 10.75
C TRP A 238 -0.01 3.71 9.75
N ILE A 239 0.71 3.94 8.65
CA ILE A 239 0.23 4.68 7.49
C ILE A 239 0.53 3.89 6.21
N ASP A 240 -0.47 3.76 5.34
CA ASP A 240 -0.29 3.17 4.01
C ASP A 240 -0.43 4.24 2.94
N LEU A 241 0.68 4.52 2.25
CA LEU A 241 0.78 5.49 1.16
C LEU A 241 1.04 4.81 -0.19
N GLY A 242 0.87 3.49 -0.29
CA GLY A 242 1.20 2.72 -1.48
C GLY A 242 0.41 3.18 -2.71
N ASN A 243 0.93 2.92 -3.90
CA ASN A 243 0.26 3.13 -5.19
C ASN A 243 -0.36 4.53 -5.40
N ASN A 244 0.21 5.55 -4.76
CA ASN A 244 -0.10 6.95 -5.02
C ASN A 244 0.65 7.45 -6.27
N VAL A 245 0.34 8.66 -6.73
CA VAL A 245 0.91 9.19 -7.97
C VAL A 245 2.40 9.49 -7.81
N ASP A 246 2.80 10.22 -6.77
CA ASP A 246 4.20 10.63 -6.61
C ASP A 246 4.70 10.29 -5.21
N ILE A 247 4.49 9.04 -4.78
CA ILE A 247 4.98 8.55 -3.48
C ILE A 247 5.56 7.14 -3.69
N PHE A 248 6.88 7.07 -3.87
CA PHE A 248 7.58 5.80 -4.09
C PHE A 248 8.35 5.33 -2.86
N THR A 249 8.78 6.25 -2.01
CA THR A 249 9.52 5.97 -0.78
C THR A 249 8.94 6.66 0.43
N MET A 250 9.12 6.02 1.59
CA MET A 250 8.89 6.66 2.89
C MET A 250 10.15 7.41 3.32
N PRO A 251 10.11 8.74 3.53
CA PRO A 251 11.25 9.49 4.04
C PRO A 251 11.63 9.03 5.45
N GLN A 252 12.94 8.92 5.70
CA GLN A 252 13.46 8.51 7.01
C GLN A 252 12.90 9.33 8.19
N PRO A 253 12.76 10.68 8.11
CA PRO A 253 12.17 11.46 9.19
C PRO A 253 10.74 11.04 9.54
N LEU A 254 9.93 10.69 8.53
CA LEU A 254 8.56 10.23 8.71
C LEU A 254 8.52 8.88 9.45
N LEU A 255 9.36 7.93 9.04
CA LEU A 255 9.46 6.61 9.67
C LEU A 255 9.94 6.71 11.13
N VAL A 256 10.94 7.54 11.39
CA VAL A 256 11.45 7.77 12.75
C VAL A 256 10.37 8.40 13.63
N ALA A 257 9.62 9.38 13.10
CA ALA A 257 8.53 10.01 13.82
C ALA A 257 7.42 9.00 14.17
N LEU A 258 6.97 8.19 13.22
CA LEU A 258 5.98 7.12 13.45
C LEU A 258 6.49 6.11 14.49
N ARG A 259 7.74 5.63 14.37
CA ARG A 259 8.33 4.68 15.32
C ARG A 259 8.37 5.22 16.75
N ARG A 260 8.61 6.53 16.94
CA ARG A 260 8.56 7.20 18.25
C ARG A 260 7.14 7.24 18.84
N ARG A 261 6.09 7.20 18.02
CA ARG A 261 4.69 7.10 18.49
C ARG A 261 4.30 5.66 18.80
N CYS A 262 4.96 4.68 18.18
CA CYS A 262 4.73 3.25 18.39
C CYS A 262 5.36 2.65 19.66
N SER A 263 6.06 3.43 20.49
CA SER A 263 6.76 2.92 21.67
C SER A 263 5.78 2.47 22.76
N LEU A 264 5.20 1.28 22.60
CA LEU A 264 4.62 0.36 23.60
C LEU A 264 3.85 -0.85 22.99
N LYS A 265 4.03 -1.21 21.71
CA LYS A 265 3.59 -2.52 21.19
C LYS A 265 4.77 -3.23 20.55
N SER A 266 5.20 -4.32 21.18
CA SER A 266 6.21 -5.23 20.68
C SER A 266 5.93 -5.59 19.21
N SER A 267 6.99 -5.56 18.41
CA SER A 267 7.06 -5.80 16.96
C SER A 267 6.49 -4.70 16.05
N LEU A 268 7.39 -4.13 15.24
CA LEU A 268 7.05 -3.50 13.97
C LEU A 268 6.18 -4.49 13.17
N PRO A 269 5.11 -4.06 12.48
CA PRO A 269 4.38 -4.96 11.60
C PRO A 269 5.30 -5.34 10.44
N THR A 270 5.98 -6.47 10.59
CA THR A 270 6.56 -7.22 9.49
C THR A 270 5.42 -7.50 8.50
N ILE A 271 5.69 -7.27 7.22
CA ILE A 271 4.81 -7.67 6.13
C ILE A 271 4.39 -9.11 6.43
N TYR A 272 3.08 -9.38 6.53
CA TYR A 272 2.57 -10.75 6.70
C TYR A 272 2.91 -11.51 5.42
N GLU A 273 4.08 -12.13 5.39
CA GLU A 273 4.42 -13.15 4.41
C GLU A 273 3.53 -14.36 4.70
N TYR A 274 2.60 -14.61 3.80
CA TYR A 274 1.85 -15.84 3.77
C TYR A 274 2.79 -16.93 3.25
N THR A 275 3.59 -17.53 4.14
CA THR A 275 4.25 -18.80 3.87
C THR A 275 3.29 -19.92 4.23
N GLU A 276 2.83 -20.64 3.22
CA GLU A 276 2.03 -21.85 3.41
C GLU A 276 2.82 -22.86 4.24
N GLY A 277 2.31 -23.15 5.44
CA GLY A 277 2.60 -24.39 6.18
C GLY A 277 3.98 -24.54 6.80
N ARG A 278 4.15 -24.04 8.04
CA ARG A 278 4.75 -24.73 9.21
C ARG A 278 4.83 -23.76 10.40
N PRO A 279 4.48 -24.19 11.63
CA PRO A 279 4.65 -23.33 12.80
C PRO A 279 6.11 -23.37 13.27
N TYR A 280 6.85 -22.28 13.06
CA TYR A 280 8.11 -22.07 13.78
C TYR A 280 7.86 -21.11 14.94
N CYS A 281 7.92 -21.66 16.15
CA CYS A 281 7.92 -20.90 17.40
C CYS A 281 9.32 -20.33 17.62
N TYR A 282 9.48 -19.01 17.56
CA TYR A 282 10.67 -18.37 18.11
C TYR A 282 10.47 -18.24 19.63
N ARG A 283 11.07 -19.17 20.38
CA ARG A 283 11.38 -18.93 21.79
C ARG A 283 12.60 -18.01 21.79
N LEU A 284 12.38 -16.72 22.01
CA LEU A 284 13.45 -15.75 22.14
C LEU A 284 14.14 -16.04 23.47
N GLU A 285 15.22 -16.80 23.44
CA GLU A 285 16.12 -16.93 24.59
C GLU A 285 16.78 -15.57 24.81
N THR A 286 16.40 -14.94 25.92
CA THR A 286 17.07 -13.79 26.49
C THR A 286 18.41 -14.24 27.06
N SER A 287 19.47 -14.20 26.26
CA SER A 287 20.84 -14.16 26.78
C SER A 287 21.20 -12.71 27.06
N VAL A 288 20.84 -12.26 28.26
CA VAL A 288 21.46 -11.10 28.91
C VAL A 288 22.70 -11.65 29.60
N GLU A 289 23.87 -11.55 28.97
CA GLU A 289 25.14 -11.66 29.70
C GLU A 289 25.43 -10.29 30.33
N GLU A 290 25.04 -10.14 31.59
CA GLU A 290 25.60 -9.10 32.47
C GLU A 290 26.89 -9.62 33.13
N PRO A 291 27.94 -8.79 33.27
CA PRO A 291 29.18 -9.18 33.91
C PRO A 291 29.16 -8.80 35.41
N SER A 292 29.48 -9.74 36.30
CA SER A 292 29.88 -9.45 37.69
C SER A 292 30.63 -10.65 38.28
N ARG A 293 31.94 -10.50 38.53
CA ARG A 293 32.58 -10.24 39.83
C ARG A 293 32.94 -11.51 40.60
N ASP A 294 34.24 -11.65 40.82
CA ASP A 294 34.89 -12.56 41.75
C ASP A 294 34.22 -12.58 43.11
N GLU A 295 34.06 -13.77 43.72
CA GLU A 295 34.49 -14.01 45.10
C GLU A 295 34.90 -15.49 45.27
N ASP A 296 36.03 -15.64 45.97
CA ASP A 296 36.68 -16.86 46.41
C ASP A 296 35.80 -17.76 47.31
N LYS A 297 36.31 -19.00 47.46
CA LYS A 297 36.31 -19.87 48.66
C LYS A 297 35.40 -21.09 48.65
N ASP A 298 36.11 -22.21 48.49
CA ASP A 298 36.21 -23.32 49.45
C ASP A 298 35.02 -24.28 49.64
N LYS A 299 35.44 -25.55 49.74
CA LYS A 299 34.85 -26.68 50.50
C LYS A 299 33.79 -27.54 49.83
N ASP A 300 34.20 -28.72 49.38
CA ASP A 300 34.19 -29.99 50.15
C ASP A 300 34.34 -31.15 49.15
N GLU A 301 35.43 -31.90 49.23
CA GLU A 301 35.47 -33.27 49.78
C GLU A 301 34.65 -34.29 48.96
N GLU A 302 35.35 -35.06 48.12
CA GLU A 302 35.17 -36.52 48.15
C GLU A 302 36.44 -37.22 47.63
N GLU A 303 37.04 -38.00 48.52
CA GLU A 303 38.04 -39.02 48.27
C GLU A 303 37.53 -40.03 47.23
N GLU A 304 38.39 -40.61 46.41
CA GLU A 304 39.00 -41.91 46.75
C GLU A 304 39.85 -42.48 45.58
N ARG A 305 40.97 -43.11 45.97
CA ARG A 305 41.71 -44.20 45.29
C ARG A 305 42.80 -43.85 44.26
N LEU A 306 43.97 -43.53 44.81
CA LEU A 306 45.22 -44.32 44.79
C LEU A 306 45.40 -45.47 43.77
N SER A 307 46.66 -45.53 43.31
CA SER A 307 47.38 -46.61 42.60
C SER A 307 47.11 -46.65 41.09
N GLU A 308 48.10 -46.66 40.19
CA GLU A 308 49.44 -47.23 40.25
C GLU A 308 50.45 -46.40 39.44
N ARG A 309 51.69 -46.38 39.94
CA ARG A 309 52.99 -46.31 39.22
C ARG A 309 53.16 -45.39 38.01
#